data_AF-A0A3D8L5B9-F1
#
_entry.id   AF-A0A3D8L5B9-F1
#
_cell.length_a   1.000
_cell.length_b   1.000
_cell.length_c   1.000
_cell.angle_alpha   90.00
_cell.angle_beta   90.00
_cell.angle_gamma   90.00
#
_symmetry.space_group_name_H-M   'P 1'
#
loop_
_entity.id
_entity.type
_entity.pdbx_description
1 polymer ?
#
loop_
_entity_poly.entity_id
_entity_poly.type
_entity_poly.pdbx_seq_one_letter_code
_entity_poly.pdbx_strand_id
1 'polypeptide(L)'
;MEVEIRKGNIDDLPQVHALIMELAEFERAPLEVTNTLEDMERDGFGENPIYKIFVAESAEGIVGIALYYIAYSTWKGRTIYLEDLVVTERLRRAGIGRKLFKAVAQEAKELGARRFRWQVLEWNEPAIAFYKNIGADLDAEWINCTLTEEQIKNFEG
;
A
#
# COMPACT_ATOMS: atom_id res chain seq x y z
N MET A 1 12.05 -6.74 19.00
CA MET A 1 12.06 -5.33 18.60
C MET A 1 10.67 -4.77 18.83
N GLU A 2 10.57 -3.68 19.59
CA GLU A 2 9.32 -2.97 19.77
C GLU A 2 9.07 -2.07 18.55
N VAL A 3 7.85 -2.11 18.02
CA VAL A 3 7.45 -1.36 16.83
C VAL A 3 6.07 -0.80 17.09
N GLU A 4 5.92 0.50 16.94
CA GLU A 4 4.67 1.24 17.02
C GLU A 4 4.05 1.38 15.64
N ILE A 5 2.74 1.20 15.53
CA ILE A 5 2.00 1.50 14.30
C ILE A 5 1.26 2.82 14.50
N ARG A 6 1.61 3.82 13.70
CA ARG A 6 1.00 5.16 13.75
C ARG A 6 0.69 5.68 12.36
N LYS A 7 -0.12 6.74 12.28
CA LYS A 7 -0.31 7.47 11.02
C LYS A 7 1.03 8.09 10.60
N GLY A 8 1.35 8.01 9.32
CA GLY A 8 2.50 8.69 8.76
C GLY A 8 2.28 10.19 8.72
N ASN A 9 3.37 10.94 8.78
CA ASN A 9 3.43 12.38 8.58
C ASN A 9 4.43 12.69 7.46
N ILE A 10 4.48 13.96 7.06
CA ILE A 10 5.33 14.45 5.97
C ILE A 10 6.82 14.14 6.17
N ASP A 11 7.31 14.19 7.42
CA ASP A 11 8.72 13.94 7.74
C ASP A 11 9.12 12.47 7.59
N ASP A 12 8.14 11.55 7.50
CA ASP A 12 8.39 10.13 7.26
C ASP A 12 8.70 9.85 5.78
N LEU A 13 8.33 10.74 4.85
CA LEU A 13 8.36 10.49 3.40
C LEU A 13 9.72 10.02 2.86
N PRO A 14 10.87 10.56 3.28
CA PRO A 14 12.17 10.06 2.81
C PRO A 14 12.39 8.57 3.11
N GLN A 15 11.97 8.10 4.29
CA GLN A 15 12.10 6.68 4.67
C GLN A 15 10.99 5.83 4.04
N VAL A 16 9.79 6.38 3.86
CA VAL A 16 8.70 5.75 3.12
C VAL A 16 9.13 5.48 1.67
N HIS A 17 9.68 6.49 0.99
CA HIS A 17 10.17 6.37 -0.39
C HIS A 17 11.29 5.33 -0.50
N ALA A 18 12.23 5.32 0.44
CA ALA A 18 13.28 4.29 0.50
C ALA A 18 12.71 2.86 0.63
N LEU A 19 11.65 2.67 1.42
CA LEU A 19 10.98 1.37 1.53
C LEU A 19 10.22 0.97 0.26
N ILE A 20 9.64 1.94 -0.45
CA ILE A 20 9.00 1.69 -1.77
C ILE A 20 10.07 1.29 -2.80
N MET A 21 11.23 1.94 -2.81
CA MET A 21 12.35 1.54 -3.64
C MET A 21 12.82 0.11 -3.31
N GLU A 22 12.92 -0.24 -2.02
CA GLU A 22 13.24 -1.61 -1.58
C GLU A 22 12.18 -2.64 -2.04
N LEU A 23 10.90 -2.25 -2.01
CA LEU A 23 9.81 -3.09 -2.53
C LEU A 23 9.96 -3.29 -4.04
N ALA A 24 10.18 -2.23 -4.81
CA ALA A 24 10.31 -2.29 -6.26
C ALA A 24 11.52 -3.13 -6.69
N GLU A 25 12.63 -3.08 -5.94
CA GLU A 25 13.77 -3.99 -6.13
C GLU A 25 13.36 -5.46 -5.90
N PHE A 26 12.63 -5.74 -4.82
CA PHE A 26 12.11 -7.09 -4.53
C PHE A 26 11.14 -7.59 -5.61
N GLU A 27 10.31 -6.70 -6.15
CA GLU A 27 9.34 -6.99 -7.21
C GLU A 27 9.96 -7.03 -8.62
N ARG A 28 11.28 -6.79 -8.71
CA ARG A 28 12.06 -6.77 -9.96
C ARG A 28 11.64 -5.67 -10.93
N ALA A 29 11.14 -4.56 -10.39
CA ALA A 29 10.65 -3.41 -11.14
C ALA A 29 11.19 -2.05 -10.60
N PRO A 30 12.48 -1.90 -10.22
CA PRO A 30 12.97 -0.67 -9.59
C PRO A 30 12.89 0.57 -10.50
N LEU A 31 12.91 0.36 -11.82
CA LEU A 31 12.82 1.45 -12.82
C LEU A 31 11.39 1.98 -13.00
N GLU A 32 10.38 1.26 -12.49
CA GLU A 32 8.97 1.70 -12.54
C GLU A 32 8.66 2.75 -11.47
N VAL A 33 9.53 2.93 -10.47
CA VAL A 33 9.35 3.98 -9.46
C VAL A 33 9.79 5.32 -10.03
N THR A 34 8.88 5.97 -10.75
CA THR A 34 9.05 7.34 -11.28
C THR A 34 8.46 8.41 -10.36
N ASN A 35 7.74 8.01 -9.31
CA ASN A 35 7.12 8.90 -8.33
C ASN A 35 8.17 9.63 -7.48
N THR A 36 8.02 10.94 -7.32
CA THR A 36 8.97 11.81 -6.60
C THR A 36 8.52 12.10 -5.17
N LEU A 37 9.44 12.57 -4.32
CA LEU A 37 9.09 12.98 -2.95
C LEU A 37 8.12 14.18 -2.98
N GLU A 38 8.31 15.10 -3.92
CA GLU A 38 7.46 16.27 -4.12
C GLU A 38 6.03 15.87 -4.53
N ASP A 39 5.89 14.87 -5.43
CA ASP A 39 4.59 14.31 -5.80
C ASP A 39 3.92 13.63 -4.60
N MET A 40 4.67 12.81 -3.86
CA MET A 40 4.16 12.16 -2.66
C MET A 40 3.72 13.16 -1.59
N GLU A 41 4.48 14.23 -1.35
CA GLU A 41 4.13 15.30 -0.43
C GLU A 41 2.82 15.97 -0.85
N ARG A 42 2.73 16.41 -2.12
CA ARG A 42 1.53 17.04 -2.67
C ARG A 42 0.30 16.14 -2.53
N ASP A 43 0.43 14.87 -2.91
CA ASP A 43 -0.71 13.97 -3.07
C ASP A 43 -1.12 13.29 -1.75
N GLY A 44 -0.26 13.26 -0.73
CA GLY A 44 -0.53 12.65 0.57
C GLY A 44 -0.74 13.64 1.72
N PHE A 45 -0.14 14.83 1.62
CA PHE A 45 -0.07 15.81 2.71
C PHE A 45 -0.41 17.25 2.26
N GLY A 46 -0.70 17.46 0.97
CA GLY A 46 -1.19 18.74 0.45
C GLY A 46 -2.65 19.02 0.80
N GLU A 47 -3.25 20.01 0.13
CA GLU A 47 -4.62 20.47 0.42
C GLU A 47 -5.70 19.40 0.19
N ASN A 48 -5.47 18.51 -0.78
CA ASN A 48 -6.44 17.49 -1.20
C ASN A 48 -5.76 16.10 -1.21
N PRO A 49 -5.47 15.51 -0.05
CA PRO A 49 -4.74 14.25 0.02
C PRO A 49 -5.59 13.11 -0.55
N ILE A 50 -5.01 12.37 -1.49
CA ILE A 50 -5.66 11.24 -2.19
C ILE A 50 -5.28 9.89 -1.61
N TYR A 51 -4.17 9.82 -0.87
CA TYR A 51 -3.74 8.63 -0.15
C TYR A 51 -3.51 8.91 1.33
N LYS A 52 -3.47 7.84 2.12
CA LYS A 52 -3.10 7.83 3.53
C LYS A 52 -2.05 6.76 3.76
N ILE A 53 -1.26 6.92 4.81
CA ILE A 53 -0.22 5.96 5.16
C ILE A 53 -0.21 5.66 6.66
N PHE A 54 -0.10 4.38 7.00
CA PHE A 54 0.38 3.94 8.30
C PHE A 54 1.86 3.59 8.18
N VAL A 55 2.63 3.95 9.21
CA VAL A 55 4.04 3.60 9.32
C VAL A 55 4.27 2.70 10.52
N ALA A 56 5.25 1.82 10.40
CA ALA A 56 5.79 1.01 11.47
C ALA A 56 7.10 1.66 11.94
N GLU A 57 7.06 2.31 13.10
CA GLU A 57 8.20 3.02 13.66
C GLU A 57 8.92 2.16 14.70
N SER A 58 10.24 2.17 14.64
CA SER A 58 11.15 1.51 15.59
C SER A 58 12.18 2.51 16.09
N ALA A 59 13.06 2.08 17.00
CA ALA A 59 14.21 2.89 17.43
C ALA A 59 15.17 3.24 16.28
N GLU A 60 15.12 2.51 15.16
CA GLU A 60 15.96 2.73 13.97
C GLU A 60 15.27 3.59 12.90
N GLY A 61 14.04 4.07 13.17
CA GLY A 61 13.21 4.82 12.21
C GLY A 61 12.07 3.98 11.64
N ILE A 62 11.61 4.35 10.44
CA ILE A 62 10.47 3.73 9.76
C ILE A 62 10.93 2.44 9.08
N VAL A 63 10.36 1.32 9.53
CA VAL A 63 10.75 -0.03 9.09
C VAL A 63 9.68 -0.74 8.27
N GLY A 64 8.54 -0.09 8.03
CA GLY A 64 7.48 -0.61 7.18
C GLY A 64 6.36 0.40 7.01
N ILE A 65 5.56 0.21 5.96
CA ILE A 65 4.45 1.09 5.62
C ILE A 65 3.23 0.30 5.15
N ALA A 66 2.07 0.93 5.26
CA ALA A 66 0.87 0.54 4.54
C ALA A 66 0.24 1.79 3.93
N LEU A 67 0.34 1.93 2.60
CA LEU A 67 -0.24 3.03 1.84
C LEU A 67 -1.59 2.60 1.27
N TYR A 68 -2.63 3.40 1.52
CA TYR A 68 -4.00 3.05 1.12
C TYR A 68 -4.80 4.30 0.75
N TYR A 69 -5.89 4.09 0.03
CA TYR A 69 -6.84 5.14 -0.32
C TYR A 69 -8.28 4.63 -0.26
N ILE A 70 -9.22 5.58 -0.23
CA ILE A 70 -10.65 5.27 -0.27
C ILE A 70 -11.04 5.11 -1.73
N ALA A 71 -11.58 3.94 -2.07
CA ALA A 71 -12.16 3.66 -3.36
C ALA A 71 -13.69 3.51 -3.25
N TYR A 72 -14.36 3.34 -4.38
CA TYR A 72 -15.81 3.16 -4.41
C TYR A 72 -16.21 2.01 -5.32
N SER A 73 -17.10 1.16 -4.83
CA SER A 73 -17.75 0.12 -5.62
C SER A 73 -19.16 0.56 -5.95
N THR A 74 -19.53 0.55 -7.23
CA THR A 74 -20.92 0.78 -7.65
C THR A 74 -21.89 -0.27 -7.08
N TRP A 75 -21.40 -1.44 -6.67
CA TRP A 75 -22.22 -2.53 -6.12
C TRP A 75 -22.20 -2.58 -4.59
N LYS A 76 -21.10 -2.14 -3.95
CA LYS A 76 -20.91 -2.29 -2.50
C LYS A 76 -20.78 -0.96 -1.76
N GLY A 77 -20.64 0.17 -2.45
CA GLY A 77 -20.41 1.47 -1.84
C GLY A 77 -18.94 1.70 -1.46
N ARG A 78 -18.70 2.42 -0.35
CA ARG A 78 -17.36 2.80 0.12
C ARG A 78 -16.44 1.60 0.33
N THR A 79 -15.21 1.67 -0.17
CA THR A 79 -14.18 0.63 -0.02
C THR A 79 -12.84 1.24 0.38
N ILE A 80 -11.92 0.43 0.91
CA ILE A 80 -10.50 0.76 0.99
C ILE A 80 -9.74 -0.07 -0.04
N TYR A 81 -8.77 0.56 -0.69
CA TYR A 81 -7.74 -0.12 -1.47
C TYR A 81 -6.38 0.10 -0.79
N LEU A 82 -5.69 -0.98 -0.45
CA LEU A 82 -4.30 -0.97 0.01
C LEU A 82 -3.41 -1.14 -1.22
N GLU A 83 -2.66 -0.09 -1.50
CA GLU A 83 -1.74 -0.01 -2.63
C GLU A 83 -0.46 -0.77 -2.29
N ASP A 84 0.23 -0.34 -1.24
CA ASP A 84 1.49 -0.93 -0.80
C ASP A 84 1.44 -1.42 0.64
N LEU A 85 2.03 -2.59 0.87
CA LEU A 85 2.34 -3.12 2.19
C LEU A 85 3.76 -3.66 2.19
N VAL A 86 4.71 -2.87 2.67
CA VAL A 86 6.13 -3.25 2.71
C VAL A 86 6.67 -3.19 4.14
N VAL A 87 7.57 -4.12 4.43
CA VAL A 87 8.43 -4.13 5.61
C VAL A 87 9.85 -4.36 5.11
N THR A 88 10.81 -3.60 5.65
CA THR A 88 12.21 -3.75 5.27
C THR A 88 12.66 -5.20 5.37
N GLU A 89 13.48 -5.64 4.43
CA GLU A 89 13.91 -7.03 4.24
C GLU A 89 14.41 -7.66 5.54
N ARG A 90 15.26 -6.94 6.27
CA ARG A 90 15.87 -7.35 7.54
C ARG A 90 14.86 -7.64 8.66
N LEU A 91 13.63 -7.14 8.56
CA LEU A 91 12.56 -7.32 9.55
C LEU A 91 11.32 -8.03 8.99
N ARG A 92 11.42 -8.61 7.79
CA ARG A 92 10.35 -9.46 7.25
C ARG A 92 10.12 -10.66 8.17
N ARG A 93 8.89 -11.18 8.19
CA ARG A 93 8.44 -12.29 9.04
C ARG A 93 8.48 -12.01 10.55
N ALA A 94 8.82 -10.79 10.99
CA ALA A 94 8.72 -10.36 12.40
C ALA A 94 7.29 -9.97 12.84
N GLY A 95 6.28 -10.19 12.00
CA GLY A 95 4.87 -9.87 12.29
C GLY A 95 4.48 -8.40 12.08
N ILE A 96 5.39 -7.53 11.64
CA ILE A 96 5.14 -6.10 11.40
C ILE A 96 4.08 -5.89 10.32
N GLY A 97 4.18 -6.59 9.18
CA GLY A 97 3.20 -6.49 8.08
C GLY A 97 1.77 -6.84 8.52
N ARG A 98 1.62 -7.81 9.43
CA ARG A 98 0.31 -8.15 10.04
C ARG A 98 -0.23 -7.00 10.91
N LYS A 99 0.63 -6.31 11.65
CA LYS A 99 0.24 -5.15 12.47
C LYS A 99 -0.21 -3.98 11.58
N LEU A 100 0.54 -3.67 10.53
CA LEU A 100 0.20 -2.65 9.52
C LEU A 100 -1.14 -2.96 8.82
N PHE A 101 -1.28 -4.19 8.31
CA PHE A 101 -2.52 -4.64 7.68
C PHE A 101 -3.73 -4.54 8.63
N LYS A 102 -3.54 -4.88 9.91
CA LYS A 102 -4.59 -4.73 10.94
C LYS A 102 -4.99 -3.27 11.16
N ALA A 103 -4.04 -2.33 11.10
CA ALA A 103 -4.35 -0.90 11.23
C ALA A 103 -5.24 -0.40 10.08
N VAL A 104 -4.92 -0.78 8.83
CA VAL A 104 -5.77 -0.44 7.66
C VAL A 104 -7.13 -1.11 7.75
N ALA A 105 -7.19 -2.39 8.19
CA ALA A 105 -8.46 -3.08 8.40
C ALA A 105 -9.32 -2.44 9.50
N GLN A 106 -8.70 -1.82 10.51
CA GLN A 106 -9.41 -1.07 11.55
C GLN A 106 -9.96 0.25 11.01
N GLU A 107 -9.16 1.01 10.24
CA GLU A 107 -9.65 2.21 9.53
C GLU A 107 -10.83 1.85 8.60
N ALA A 108 -10.76 0.72 7.88
CA ALA A 108 -11.85 0.24 7.04
C ALA A 108 -13.16 0.07 7.82
N LYS A 109 -13.08 -0.51 9.03
CA LYS A 109 -14.25 -0.69 9.91
C LYS A 109 -14.80 0.65 10.37
N GLU A 110 -13.94 1.56 10.81
CA GLU A 110 -14.33 2.88 11.32
C GLU A 110 -14.97 3.75 10.23
N LEU A 111 -14.48 3.68 9.00
CA LEU A 111 -15.09 4.34 7.84
C LEU A 111 -16.39 3.68 7.36
N GLY A 112 -16.76 2.53 7.92
CA GLY A 112 -17.90 1.73 7.46
C GLY A 112 -17.70 1.18 6.04
N ALA A 113 -16.45 0.99 5.62
CA ALA A 113 -16.12 0.43 4.30
C ALA A 113 -16.72 -0.96 4.16
N ARG A 114 -17.27 -1.24 2.98
CA ARG A 114 -17.96 -2.49 2.63
C ARG A 114 -17.03 -3.50 1.96
N ARG A 115 -15.81 -3.07 1.61
CA ARG A 115 -14.76 -3.91 1.04
C ARG A 115 -13.38 -3.35 1.38
N PHE A 116 -12.43 -4.25 1.58
CA PHE A 116 -11.00 -3.95 1.66
C PHE A 116 -10.30 -4.78 0.58
N ARG A 117 -9.61 -4.13 -0.37
CA ARG A 117 -8.93 -4.77 -1.50
C ARG A 117 -7.45 -4.40 -1.57
N TRP A 118 -6.68 -5.25 -2.23
CA TRP A 118 -5.29 -5.08 -2.59
C TRP A 118 -4.96 -6.06 -3.72
N GLN A 119 -3.77 -5.93 -4.30
CA GLN A 119 -3.22 -6.89 -5.24
C GLN A 119 -2.05 -7.64 -4.61
N VAL A 120 -1.71 -8.79 -5.20
CA VAL A 120 -0.53 -9.56 -4.86
C VAL A 120 0.00 -10.20 -6.13
N LEU A 121 1.32 -10.13 -6.32
CA LEU A 121 1.97 -10.77 -7.45
C LEU A 121 1.83 -12.29 -7.34
N GLU A 122 1.54 -12.97 -8.45
CA GLU A 122 1.26 -14.41 -8.50
C GLU A 122 2.38 -15.27 -7.91
N TRP A 123 3.63 -14.81 -8.05
CA TRP A 123 4.81 -15.50 -7.54
C TRP A 123 5.09 -15.24 -6.06
N ASN A 124 4.39 -14.30 -5.41
CA ASN A 124 4.61 -13.94 -4.01
C ASN A 124 3.87 -14.92 -3.07
N GLU A 125 4.30 -16.19 -3.09
CA GLU A 125 3.73 -17.27 -2.29
C GLU A 125 3.60 -16.94 -0.79
N PRO A 126 4.60 -16.29 -0.13
CA PRO A 126 4.46 -15.94 1.28
C PRO A 126 3.31 -14.97 1.56
N ALA A 127 3.10 -13.97 0.70
CA ALA A 127 2.00 -13.02 0.84
C ALA A 127 0.66 -13.70 0.55
N ILE A 128 0.58 -14.50 -0.51
CA ILE A 128 -0.61 -15.30 -0.85
C ILE A 128 -1.01 -16.21 0.31
N ALA A 129 -0.05 -16.90 0.93
CA ALA A 129 -0.31 -17.76 2.10
C ALA A 129 -0.82 -16.95 3.29
N PHE A 130 -0.27 -15.77 3.55
CA PHE A 130 -0.78 -14.85 4.57
C PHE A 130 -2.24 -14.44 4.30
N TYR A 131 -2.57 -14.05 3.07
CA TYR A 131 -3.93 -13.63 2.70
C TYR A 131 -4.95 -14.77 2.81
N LYS A 132 -4.60 -15.98 2.38
CA LYS A 132 -5.44 -17.18 2.59
C LYS A 132 -5.67 -17.47 4.07
N ASN A 133 -4.63 -17.34 4.90
CA ASN A 133 -4.72 -17.60 6.34
C ASN A 133 -5.60 -16.61 7.10
N ILE A 134 -5.81 -15.40 6.57
CA ILE A 134 -6.74 -14.42 7.14
C ILE A 134 -8.16 -14.52 6.54
N GLY A 135 -8.41 -15.52 5.68
CA GLY A 135 -9.71 -15.76 5.05
C GLY A 135 -10.05 -14.77 3.93
N ALA A 136 -9.05 -14.21 3.25
CA ALA A 136 -9.29 -13.37 2.09
C ALA A 136 -9.74 -14.20 0.89
N ASP A 137 -10.73 -13.71 0.15
CA ASP A 137 -11.11 -14.25 -1.15
C ASP A 137 -10.10 -13.78 -2.22
N LEU A 138 -9.50 -14.73 -2.94
CA LEU A 138 -8.58 -14.44 -4.04
C LEU A 138 -9.32 -14.65 -5.37
N ASP A 139 -9.62 -13.55 -6.03
CA ASP A 139 -10.34 -13.52 -7.30
C ASP A 139 -9.35 -13.53 -8.47
N ALA A 140 -9.41 -14.56 -9.31
CA ALA A 140 -8.57 -14.71 -10.50
C ALA A 140 -9.30 -14.34 -11.80
N GLU A 141 -10.57 -13.92 -11.74
CA GLU A 141 -11.38 -13.65 -12.93
C GLU A 141 -11.14 -12.24 -13.50
N TRP A 142 -10.75 -11.28 -12.66
CA TRP A 142 -10.56 -9.89 -13.07
C TRP A 142 -9.11 -9.61 -13.49
N ILE A 143 -8.95 -9.13 -14.71
CA ILE A 143 -7.67 -8.68 -15.25
C ILE A 143 -7.48 -7.20 -14.90
N ASN A 144 -6.29 -6.84 -14.42
CA ASN A 144 -5.91 -5.44 -14.24
C ASN A 144 -5.57 -4.82 -15.59
N CYS A 145 -6.30 -3.78 -15.97
CA CYS A 145 -6.08 -3.04 -17.20
C CYS A 145 -5.46 -1.67 -16.90
N THR A 146 -4.44 -1.27 -17.66
CA THR A 146 -3.68 -0.05 -17.41
C THR A 146 -3.38 0.66 -18.73
N LEU A 147 -3.51 2.00 -18.73
CA LEU A 147 -2.92 2.89 -19.73
C LEU A 147 -1.81 3.69 -19.05
N THR A 148 -0.64 3.74 -19.67
CA THR A 148 0.47 4.61 -19.25
C THR A 148 0.12 6.10 -19.42
N GLU A 149 0.90 6.99 -18.81
CA GLU A 149 0.70 8.44 -18.95
C GLU A 149 0.65 8.88 -20.43
N GLU A 150 1.55 8.36 -21.26
CA GLU A 150 1.57 8.64 -22.70
C GLU A 150 0.31 8.11 -23.41
N GLN A 151 -0.10 6.89 -23.10
CA GLN A 151 -1.32 6.30 -23.66
C GLN A 151 -2.59 7.06 -23.24
N ILE A 152 -2.64 7.60 -22.02
CA ILE A 152 -3.73 8.47 -21.56
C ILE A 152 -3.75 9.77 -22.37
N LYS A 153 -2.58 10.42 -22.55
CA LYS A 153 -2.48 11.67 -23.33
C LYS A 153 -2.90 11.50 -24.79
N ASN A 154 -2.65 10.33 -25.35
CA ASN A 154 -2.94 10.01 -26.76
C ASN A 154 -4.27 9.24 -26.95
N PHE A 155 -5.11 9.13 -25.92
CA PHE A 155 -6.37 8.40 -26.02
C PHE A 155 -7.42 9.22 -26.79
N GLU A 156 -7.73 8.82 -28.02
CA GLU A 156 -8.67 9.54 -28.89
C GLU A 156 -10.08 8.93 -29.00
N GLY A 157 -10.30 7.73 -28.45
CA GLY A 157 -11.61 7.05 -28.40
C GLY A 157 -12.05 6.37 -29.70
#